data_AF-A0A2U3MWY6-F1
#
_entry.id   AF-A0A2U3MWY6-F1
#
_cell.length_a   1.000
_cell.length_b   1.000
_cell.length_c   1.000
_cell.angle_alpha   90.00
_cell.angle_beta   90.00
_cell.angle_gamma   90.00
#
_symmetry.space_group_name_H-M   'P 1'
#
loop_
_entity.id
_entity.type
_entity.pdbx_description
1 polymer ?
#
loop_
_entity_poly.entity_id
_entity_poly.type
_entity_poly.pdbx_seq_one_letter_code
_entity_poly.pdbx_strand_id
1 'polypeptide(L)'
;MTKKSNDAGVDGFVKHEQGLIVVQCKRNSENNLIGRPLVQQFKGVIEENNAFRGYIVTTSKFTKEALESAKMNDKLLLVDMEQLVEWHLNNGFVV
;
A
#
# COMPACT_ATOMS: atom_id res chain seq x y z
N MET A 1 -22.98 -8.19 12.24
CA MET A 1 -21.67 -8.10 12.93
C MET A 1 -20.61 -8.56 11.96
N THR A 2 -19.81 -7.66 11.41
CA THR A 2 -18.68 -8.03 10.54
C THR A 2 -17.61 -8.69 11.40
N LYS A 3 -17.21 -9.91 11.05
CA LYS A 3 -16.02 -10.54 11.62
C LYS A 3 -14.87 -9.55 11.48
N LYS A 4 -14.15 -9.32 12.58
CA LYS A 4 -12.84 -8.68 12.59
C LYS A 4 -11.91 -9.66 11.86
N SER A 5 -12.01 -9.70 10.53
CA SER A 5 -11.25 -10.64 9.72
C SER A 5 -9.77 -10.31 9.89
N ASN A 6 -8.99 -11.36 10.12
CA ASN A 6 -7.54 -11.39 10.20
C ASN A 6 -6.88 -11.03 8.84
N ASP A 7 -7.40 -10.07 8.09
CA ASP A 7 -6.94 -9.72 6.75
C ASP A 7 -5.65 -8.89 6.78
N ALA A 8 -4.80 -9.07 7.80
CA ALA A 8 -3.52 -8.39 7.98
C ALA A 8 -3.55 -6.83 7.86
N GLY A 9 -4.75 -6.23 7.94
CA GLY A 9 -4.98 -4.80 7.75
C GLY A 9 -5.13 -4.36 6.29
N VAL A 10 -5.55 -5.23 5.37
CA VAL A 10 -5.99 -4.85 4.01
C VAL A 10 -7.25 -3.99 4.10
N ASP A 11 -7.25 -2.88 3.37
CA ASP A 11 -8.37 -1.93 3.32
C ASP A 11 -9.20 -2.07 2.04
N GLY A 12 -8.67 -2.73 1.00
CA GLY A 12 -9.41 -2.96 -0.23
C GLY A 12 -8.81 -4.02 -1.17
N PHE A 13 -9.69 -4.58 -1.99
CA PHE A 13 -9.36 -5.48 -3.08
C PHE A 13 -9.96 -4.92 -4.38
N VAL A 14 -9.16 -4.89 -5.45
CA VAL A 14 -9.56 -4.38 -6.76
C VAL A 14 -9.33 -5.46 -7.80
N LYS A 15 -10.35 -5.74 -8.62
CA LYS A 15 -10.24 -6.68 -9.74
C LYS A 15 -9.71 -5.93 -10.96
N HIS A 16 -8.50 -6.25 -11.37
CA HIS A 16 -7.88 -5.75 -12.59
C HIS A 16 -7.84 -6.88 -13.64
N GLU A 17 -7.78 -6.53 -14.92
CA GLU A 17 -7.71 -7.51 -16.01
C GLU A 17 -6.47 -8.42 -15.90
N GLN A 18 -5.37 -7.89 -15.34
CA GLN A 18 -4.12 -8.63 -15.11
C GLN A 18 -4.09 -9.39 -13.77
N GLY A 19 -5.11 -9.23 -12.92
CA GLY A 19 -5.23 -9.97 -11.67
C GLY A 19 -5.71 -9.14 -10.48
N LEU A 20 -5.58 -9.70 -9.28
CA LEU A 20 -6.03 -9.07 -8.04
C LEU A 20 -5.05 -7.96 -7.61
N ILE A 21 -5.57 -6.79 -7.31
CA ILE A 21 -4.83 -5.72 -6.65
C ILE A 21 -5.29 -5.63 -5.21
N VAL A 22 -4.33 -5.56 -4.28
CA VAL A 22 -4.59 -5.45 -2.84
C VAL A 22 -4.11 -4.08 -2.36
N VAL A 23 -4.90 -3.42 -1.51
CA VAL A 23 -4.60 -2.06 -1.03
C VAL A 23 -4.67 -2.01 0.48
N GLN A 24 -3.67 -1.40 1.09
CA GLN A 24 -3.67 -1.01 2.49
C GLN A 24 -3.40 0.49 2.62
N CYS A 25 -4.20 1.17 3.43
CA CYS A 25 -4.16 2.59 3.67
C CYS A 25 -3.79 2.87 5.13
N LYS A 26 -2.83 3.76 5.36
CA LYS A 26 -2.44 4.22 6.70
C LYS A 26 -2.60 5.73 6.83
N ARG A 27 -3.40 6.13 7.80
CA ARG A 27 -3.52 7.53 8.20
C ARG A 27 -2.61 7.78 9.39
N ASN A 28 -1.46 8.37 9.11
CA ASN A 28 -0.46 8.74 10.10
C ASN A 28 -0.20 10.24 10.08
N SER A 29 0.29 10.79 11.19
CA SER A 29 0.88 12.14 11.21
C SER A 29 2.19 12.16 10.40
N GLU A 30 2.59 13.34 9.94
CA GLU A 30 3.81 13.52 9.15
C GLU A 30 5.08 12.99 9.85
N ASN A 31 5.11 13.05 11.18
CA ASN A 31 6.24 12.57 11.99
C ASN A 31 6.20 11.06 12.30
N ASN A 32 5.13 10.35 11.92
CA ASN A 32 4.98 8.91 12.15
C ASN A 32 5.14 8.11 10.85
N LEU A 33 6.39 7.84 10.51
CA LEU A 33 6.76 7.18 9.26
C LEU A 33 6.41 5.70 9.25
N ILE A 34 6.06 5.18 8.07
CA ILE A 34 5.84 3.76 7.86
C ILE A 34 7.17 3.02 7.83
N GLY A 35 7.35 2.11 8.78
CA GLY A 35 8.56 1.31 8.93
C GLY A 35 8.51 -0.03 8.19
N ARG A 36 9.70 -0.64 8.09
CA ARG A 36 9.93 -1.95 7.48
C ARG A 36 9.02 -3.08 7.98
N PRO A 37 8.61 -3.18 9.26
CA PRO A 37 7.74 -4.27 9.71
C PRO A 37 6.41 -4.33 8.97
N LEU A 38 5.78 -3.17 8.73
CA LEU A 38 4.52 -3.11 7.99
C LEU A 38 4.70 -3.53 6.53
N VAL A 39 5.77 -3.04 5.89
CA VAL A 39 6.12 -3.42 4.50
C VAL A 39 6.33 -4.92 4.39
N GLN A 40 7.05 -5.54 5.34
CA GLN A 40 7.27 -7.00 5.32
C GLN A 40 5.99 -7.79 5.54
N GLN A 41 5.14 -7.36 6.48
CA GLN A 41 3.83 -7.99 6.70
C GLN A 41 2.98 -7.94 5.42
N PHE A 42 2.93 -6.78 4.76
CA PHE A 42 2.11 -6.61 3.56
C PHE A 42 2.62 -7.38 2.35
N LYS A 43 3.93 -7.66 2.26
CA LYS A 43 4.44 -8.62 1.26
C LYS A 43 3.85 -10.01 1.44
N GLY A 44 3.69 -10.47 2.69
CA GLY A 44 3.03 -11.74 2.98
C GLY A 44 1.60 -11.76 2.43
N VAL A 45 0.86 -10.66 2.60
CA VAL A 45 -0.50 -10.50 2.06
C VAL A 45 -0.53 -10.60 0.53
N ILE A 46 0.41 -9.96 -0.16
CA ILE A 46 0.52 -10.03 -1.62
C ILE A 46 0.70 -11.48 -2.08
N GLU A 47 1.59 -12.23 -1.43
CA GLU A 47 1.86 -13.63 -1.79
C GLU A 47 0.69 -14.56 -1.44
N GLU A 48 0.10 -14.42 -0.26
CA GLU A 48 -1.07 -15.20 0.19
C GLU A 48 -2.27 -15.05 -0.74
N ASN A 49 -2.46 -13.87 -1.31
CA ASN A 49 -3.54 -13.57 -2.24
C ASN A 49 -3.16 -13.81 -3.72
N ASN A 50 -1.92 -14.26 -3.99
CA ASN A 50 -1.34 -14.31 -5.33
C ASN A 50 -1.62 -13.02 -6.13
N ALA A 51 -1.45 -11.87 -5.47
CA ALA A 51 -1.85 -10.59 -6.02
C ALA A 51 -0.96 -10.20 -7.20
N PHE A 52 -1.57 -9.55 -8.19
CA PHE A 52 -0.88 -8.92 -9.29
C PHE A 52 -0.07 -7.70 -8.81
N ARG A 53 -0.69 -6.87 -7.96
CA ARG A 53 -0.05 -5.72 -7.31
C ARG A 53 -0.55 -5.55 -5.88
N GLY A 54 0.31 -4.99 -5.04
CA GLY A 54 -0.05 -4.47 -3.73
C GLY A 54 0.31 -3.01 -3.59
N TYR A 55 -0.57 -2.21 -3.00
CA TYR A 55 -0.33 -0.79 -2.72
C TYR A 55 -0.40 -0.55 -1.22
N ILE A 56 0.66 0.04 -0.65
CA ILE A 56 0.56 0.73 0.63
C ILE A 56 0.44 2.22 0.36
N VAL A 57 -0.67 2.81 0.79
CA VAL A 57 -0.93 4.25 0.68
C VAL A 57 -0.84 4.89 2.06
N THR A 58 -0.14 6.00 2.21
CA THR A 58 -0.02 6.70 3.49
C THR A 58 -0.10 8.22 3.34
N THR A 59 -0.67 8.87 4.36
CA THR A 59 -0.62 10.34 4.50
C THR A 59 0.67 10.86 5.13
N SER A 60 1.59 9.96 5.49
CA SER A 60 2.92 10.27 6.02
C SER A 60 3.99 9.90 4.97
N LYS A 61 5.22 9.56 5.39
CA LYS A 61 6.28 9.03 4.52
C LYS A 61 6.72 7.63 4.95
N PHE A 62 7.63 7.04 4.18
CA PHE A 62 8.26 5.76 4.49
C PHE A 62 9.66 5.96 5.06
N THR A 63 10.10 5.08 5.97
CA THR A 63 11.50 5.07 6.39
C THR A 63 12.39 4.53 5.27
N LYS A 64 13.70 4.80 5.34
CA LYS A 64 14.67 4.28 4.35
C LYS A 64 14.62 2.75 4.29
N GLU A 65 14.54 2.09 5.44
CA GLU A 65 14.48 0.63 5.55
C GLU A 65 13.18 0.07 4.96
N ALA A 66 12.08 0.83 5.03
CA ALA A 66 10.81 0.46 4.40
C ALA A 66 10.93 0.52 2.86
N LEU A 67 11.52 1.60 2.33
CA LEU A 67 11.78 1.76 0.90
C LEU A 67 12.72 0.67 0.36
N GLU A 68 13.85 0.41 1.03
CA GLU A 68 14.77 -0.66 0.64
C GLU A 68 14.11 -2.04 0.74
N SER A 69 13.27 -2.25 1.75
CA SER A 69 12.51 -3.50 1.83
C SER A 69 11.56 -3.63 0.64
N ALA A 70 10.83 -2.59 0.24
CA ALA A 70 9.89 -2.65 -0.88
C ALA A 70 10.56 -3.01 -2.21
N LYS A 71 11.77 -2.50 -2.49
CA LYS A 71 12.55 -2.84 -3.70
C LYS A 71 12.80 -4.33 -3.90
N MET A 72 12.73 -5.13 -2.84
CA MET A 72 12.89 -6.59 -2.91
C MET A 72 11.59 -7.31 -3.35
N ASN A 73 10.54 -6.60 -3.76
CA ASN A 73 9.29 -7.19 -4.26
C ASN A 73 8.69 -6.29 -5.36
N ASP A 74 8.76 -6.74 -6.62
CA ASP A 74 8.30 -5.99 -7.80
C ASP A 74 6.78 -5.83 -7.91
N LYS A 75 6.01 -6.50 -7.05
CA LYS A 75 4.54 -6.37 -6.99
C LYS A 75 4.11 -5.30 -5.99
N LEU A 76 4.98 -4.87 -5.08
CA LEU A 76 4.67 -3.90 -4.04
C LEU A 76 5.01 -2.47 -4.47
N LEU A 77 4.00 -1.59 -4.46
CA LEU A 77 4.15 -0.16 -4.65
C LEU A 77 3.85 0.58 -3.35
N LEU A 78 4.65 1.62 -3.09
CA LEU A 78 4.51 2.51 -1.94
C LEU A 78 4.08 3.88 -2.44
N VAL A 79 2.97 4.40 -1.92
CA VAL A 79 2.42 5.71 -2.28
C VAL A 79 2.32 6.55 -1.02
N ASP A 80 3.16 7.58 -0.92
CA ASP A 80 3.07 8.58 0.15
C ASP A 80 2.26 9.81 -0.30
N MET A 81 2.12 10.77 0.62
CA MET A 81 1.35 11.98 0.36
C MET A 81 1.90 12.79 -0.81
N GLU A 82 3.23 12.87 -0.96
CA GLU A 82 3.85 13.62 -2.06
C GLU A 82 3.51 13.00 -3.41
N GLN A 83 3.66 11.67 -3.54
CA GLN A 83 3.29 10.94 -4.77
C GLN A 83 1.79 11.01 -5.06
N LEU A 84 0.95 10.97 -4.03
CA LEU A 84 -0.50 11.07 -4.20
C LEU A 84 -0.91 12.46 -4.73
N VAL A 85 -0.31 13.52 -4.20
CA VAL A 85 -0.54 14.90 -4.66
C VAL A 85 -0.01 15.09 -6.08
N GLU A 86 1.20 14.61 -6.37
CA GLU A 86 1.77 14.68 -7.72
C GLU A 86 0.85 14.01 -8.75
N TRP A 87 0.37 12.81 -8.44
CA TRP A 87 -0.58 12.11 -9.29
C TRP A 87 -1.88 12.90 -9.50
N HIS A 88 -2.44 13.52 -8.44
CA HIS A 88 -3.63 14.36 -8.55
C HIS A 88 -3.41 15.56 -9.49
N LEU A 89 -2.27 16.24 -9.36
CA LEU A 89 -1.95 17.44 -10.15
C LEU A 89 -1.73 17.11 -11.64
N ASN A 90 -1.15 15.94 -11.94
CA ASN A 90 -0.81 15.55 -13.31
C ASN A 90 -1.95 14.85 -14.05
N ASN A 91 -2.82 14.13 -13.33
CA ASN A 91 -3.75 13.19 -13.93
C ASN A 91 -5.21 13.39 -13.52
N GLY A 92 -5.51 14.31 -12.59
CA GLY A 92 -6.83 14.81 -12.20
C GLY A 92 -7.99 13.83 -12.28
N PHE A 93 -8.62 13.51 -11.16
CA PHE A 93 -9.93 12.87 -11.23
C PHE A 93 -10.93 13.81 -11.92
N VAL A 94 -11.48 13.39 -13.05
CA VAL A 94 -12.74 13.97 -13.53
C VAL A 94 -13.82 13.40 -12.62
N VAL A 95 -14.32 14.25 -11.73
CA VAL A 95 -15.50 13.95 -10.89
C VAL A 95 -16.76 14.21 -11.71
#